data_AF-A0A167QEV1-F1
#
_entry.id   AF-A0A167QEV1-F1
#
_cell.length_a   1.000
_cell.length_b   1.000
_cell.length_c   1.000
_cell.angle_alpha   90.00
_cell.angle_beta   90.00
_cell.angle_gamma   90.00
#
_symmetry.space_group_name_H-M   'P 1'
#
loop_
_entity.id
_entity.type
_entity.pdbx_description
1 polymer ?
#
loop_
_entity_poly.entity_id
_entity_poly.type
_entity_poly.pdbx_seq_one_letter_code
_entity_poly.pdbx_strand_id
1 'polypeptide(L)'
;MSVACETPALGALIWIATKPLIRLVASVSFGYILAKLDLLGSIAARGVGQIILNITLPSLLFSKLVPAFTSQNIVALGPLVFIALLYQALGFVFAWFIRLFFYVPARFQRGVLLAGGWNNWGDVPVAVLMSITSQAPFTPSTDEALAIAYLAPFILVYFVTLFPMGGFRILLKDFKDPLMEDEGDTGFRARLRDEMDFFRNFFRRLPFLSRKPVGPPEDESEGSEKNGATETAHEPTPEEELHPHPERYLPERETEPHRRHVTFLPDESTAAPTHAGPFSQNDTTLTGLEEGGPRLRPATPPIVIGTGIRNGSITSRILPFLRSLLEPICLTMICAIIIALVPTLKALFTPVDGVSMPNAPDGLPPLSFVLDIATFFGNASVPCGLLCLGSAFARMHLPRPIWKAPLGSIISMAVAKMAILPILAVLIVQALTFHTGMLDPNDKVLRFVAIFLSAVPTATTQVYLTQVHSPDGDCPDLPAYLILQYIFMFGSMPILTAYVLHQLF
;
A
#
# COMPACT_ATOMS: atom_id res chain seq x y z
N MET A 1 38.59 27.41 -17.81
CA MET A 1 39.11 26.03 -17.71
C MET A 1 37.91 25.09 -17.70
N SER A 2 37.65 24.42 -18.82
CA SER A 2 36.59 23.42 -18.90
C SER A 2 36.99 22.21 -18.06
N VAL A 3 36.35 22.02 -16.92
CA VAL A 3 36.39 20.72 -16.24
C VAL A 3 35.72 19.75 -17.19
N ALA A 4 36.51 18.86 -17.80
CA ALA A 4 35.97 17.78 -18.59
C ALA A 4 35.02 16.99 -17.69
N CYS A 5 33.73 17.07 -18.01
CA CYS A 5 32.67 16.35 -17.33
C CYS A 5 32.81 14.87 -17.69
N GLU A 6 33.75 14.17 -17.05
CA GLU A 6 33.84 12.72 -17.20
C GLU A 6 32.60 12.11 -16.58
N THR A 7 31.68 11.66 -17.45
CA THR A 7 30.60 10.77 -17.04
C THR A 7 31.21 9.59 -16.29
N PRO A 8 30.75 9.26 -15.07
CA PRO A 8 31.32 8.17 -14.31
C PRO A 8 31.35 6.89 -15.14
N ALA A 9 32.46 6.17 -15.09
CA ALA A 9 32.64 4.91 -15.83
C ALA A 9 31.44 3.98 -15.61
N LEU A 10 31.04 3.22 -16.63
CA LEU A 10 29.85 2.36 -16.59
C LEU A 10 29.82 1.46 -15.32
N GLY A 11 30.97 0.94 -14.90
CA GLY A 11 31.09 0.13 -13.68
C GLY A 11 30.75 0.90 -12.39
N ALA A 12 31.10 2.19 -12.31
CA ALA A 12 30.74 3.04 -11.18
C ALA A 12 29.23 3.29 -11.13
N LEU A 13 28.60 3.61 -12.27
CA LEU A 13 27.15 3.78 -12.38
C LEU A 13 26.38 2.51 -11.96
N ILE A 14 26.84 1.35 -12.42
CA ILE A 14 26.27 0.06 -12.02
C ILE A 14 26.41 -0.14 -10.51
N TRP A 15 27.59 0.13 -9.94
CA TRP A 15 27.81 -0.03 -8.50
C TRP A 15 26.93 0.90 -7.66
N ILE A 16 26.80 2.16 -8.07
CA ILE A 16 25.97 3.18 -7.42
C ILE A 16 24.50 2.76 -7.40
N ALA A 17 24.00 2.29 -8.54
CA ALA A 17 22.63 1.80 -8.65
C ALA A 17 22.42 0.49 -7.87
N THR A 18 23.42 -0.39 -7.83
CA THR A 18 23.33 -1.72 -7.19
C THR A 18 23.43 -1.66 -5.67
N LYS A 19 24.24 -0.75 -5.11
CA LYS A 19 24.50 -0.69 -3.66
C LYS A 19 23.22 -0.55 -2.80
N PRO A 20 22.25 0.33 -3.12
CA PRO A 20 20.98 0.38 -2.39
C PRO A 20 20.14 -0.88 -2.55
N LEU A 21 20.25 -1.57 -3.69
CA LEU A 21 19.55 -2.84 -3.92
C LEU A 21 20.11 -3.97 -3.04
N ILE A 22 21.42 -4.01 -2.80
CA ILE A 22 22.03 -4.95 -1.86
C ILE A 22 21.47 -4.75 -0.46
N ARG A 23 21.37 -3.49 0.00
CA ARG A 23 20.75 -3.17 1.30
C ARG A 23 19.31 -3.68 1.37
N LEU A 24 18.54 -3.50 0.30
CA LEU A 24 17.17 -4.00 0.22
C LEU A 24 17.11 -5.52 0.33
N VAL A 25 17.91 -6.24 -0.46
CA VAL A 25 17.94 -7.71 -0.45
C VAL A 25 18.35 -8.24 0.93
N ALA A 26 19.34 -7.62 1.58
CA ALA A 26 19.75 -7.99 2.93
C ALA A 26 18.62 -7.80 3.96
N SER A 27 17.94 -6.65 3.95
CA SER A 27 16.82 -6.37 4.86
C SER A 27 15.64 -7.33 4.65
N VAL A 28 15.30 -7.65 3.40
CA VAL A 28 14.26 -8.63 3.07
C VAL A 28 14.68 -10.03 3.54
N SER A 29 15.95 -10.40 3.37
CA SER A 29 16.45 -11.72 3.78
C SER A 29 16.34 -11.93 5.29
N PHE A 30 16.58 -10.90 6.11
CA PHE A 30 16.35 -11.00 7.56
C PHE A 30 14.88 -11.26 7.89
N GLY A 31 13.94 -10.59 7.21
CA GLY A 31 12.51 -10.85 7.37
C GLY A 31 12.12 -12.28 6.99
N TYR A 32 12.70 -12.80 5.92
CA TYR A 32 12.51 -14.19 5.49
C TYR A 32 13.04 -15.19 6.52
N ILE A 33 14.26 -14.99 7.01
CA ILE A 33 14.88 -15.86 8.02
C ILE A 33 14.07 -15.84 9.31
N LEU A 34 13.69 -14.66 9.82
CA LEU A 34 12.87 -14.54 11.03
C LEU A 34 11.52 -15.25 10.88
N ALA A 35 10.91 -15.19 9.70
CA ALA A 35 9.66 -15.91 9.44
C ALA A 35 9.87 -17.43 9.34
N LYS A 36 10.98 -17.91 8.79
CA LYS A 36 11.32 -19.35 8.78
C LYS A 36 11.68 -19.89 10.16
N LEU A 37 12.18 -19.03 11.04
CA LEU A 37 12.42 -19.33 12.46
C LEU A 37 11.17 -19.14 13.34
N ASP A 38 10.01 -18.83 12.74
CA ASP A 38 8.74 -18.54 13.42
C ASP A 38 8.78 -17.36 14.42
N LEU A 39 9.83 -16.53 14.36
CA LEU A 39 9.96 -15.30 15.14
C LEU A 39 9.11 -14.15 14.56
N LEU A 40 8.88 -14.19 13.25
CA LEU A 40 8.06 -13.22 12.51
C LEU A 40 6.94 -13.93 11.74
N GLY A 41 6.09 -14.66 12.47
CA GLY A 41 4.86 -15.28 11.98
C GLY A 41 3.83 -14.24 11.48
N SER A 42 2.67 -14.70 10.98
CA SER A 42 1.62 -13.83 10.41
C SER A 42 1.09 -12.80 11.41
N ILE A 43 0.89 -13.21 12.67
CA ILE A 43 0.44 -12.33 13.77
C ILE A 43 1.48 -11.25 14.06
N ALA A 44 2.75 -11.63 14.14
CA ALA A 44 3.84 -10.69 14.40
C ALA A 44 4.01 -9.71 13.23
N ALA A 45 3.96 -10.20 11.97
CA ALA A 45 4.01 -9.37 10.77
C ALA A 45 2.84 -8.38 10.71
N ARG A 46 1.63 -8.81 11.09
CA ARG A 46 0.46 -7.95 11.25
C ARG A 46 0.68 -6.88 12.32
N GLY A 47 1.27 -7.23 13.46
CA GLY A 47 1.64 -6.29 14.52
C GLY A 47 2.64 -5.24 14.05
N VAL A 48 3.69 -5.66 13.32
CA VAL A 48 4.64 -4.73 12.69
C VAL A 48 3.93 -3.81 11.70
N GLY A 49 3.01 -4.34 10.88
CA GLY A 49 2.18 -3.54 9.98
C GLY A 49 1.34 -2.48 10.71
N GLN A 50 0.79 -2.80 11.89
CA GLN A 50 0.08 -1.83 12.73
C GLN A 50 1.01 -0.74 13.26
N ILE A 51 2.22 -1.09 13.71
CA ILE A 51 3.22 -0.11 14.13
C ILE A 51 3.59 0.82 12.97
N ILE A 52 3.75 0.26 11.77
CA ILE A 52 4.03 1.04 10.56
C ILE A 52 2.92 2.05 10.32
N LEU A 53 1.67 1.60 10.20
CA LEU A 53 0.54 2.45 9.82
C LEU A 53 0.21 3.53 10.86
N ASN A 54 0.46 3.29 12.14
CA ASN A 54 0.06 4.22 13.21
C ASN A 54 1.18 5.14 13.71
N ILE A 55 2.45 4.75 13.55
CA ILE A 55 3.59 5.47 14.12
C ILE A 55 4.63 5.78 13.06
N THR A 56 5.34 4.76 12.56
CA THR A 56 6.58 5.01 11.79
C THR A 56 6.30 5.61 10.42
N LEU A 57 5.20 5.23 9.77
CA LEU A 57 4.80 5.80 8.48
C LEU A 57 4.35 7.27 8.62
N PRO A 58 3.42 7.64 9.52
CA PRO A 58 3.16 9.06 9.80
C PRO A 58 4.43 9.86 10.10
N SER A 59 5.32 9.36 10.96
CA SER A 59 6.59 10.02 11.29
C SER A 59 7.51 10.19 10.07
N LEU A 60 7.58 9.18 9.19
CA LEU A 60 8.31 9.27 7.93
C LEU A 60 7.72 10.37 7.03
N LEU A 61 6.40 10.43 6.88
CA LEU A 61 5.76 11.46 6.06
C LEU A 61 6.00 12.86 6.60
N PHE A 62 5.90 13.05 7.91
CA PHE A 62 6.17 14.34 8.54
C PHE A 62 7.61 14.80 8.28
N SER A 63 8.58 13.92 8.56
CA SER A 63 10.02 14.23 8.40
C SER A 63 10.44 14.47 6.95
N LYS A 64 9.72 13.91 5.97
CA LYS A 64 10.00 14.14 4.54
C LYS A 64 9.25 15.34 3.96
N LEU A 65 7.98 15.55 4.31
CA LEU A 65 7.15 16.58 3.68
C LEU A 65 7.44 17.99 4.22
N VAL A 66 7.70 18.14 5.53
CA VAL A 66 7.99 19.45 6.14
C VAL A 66 9.19 20.16 5.51
N PRO A 67 10.38 19.52 5.40
CA PRO A 67 11.54 20.18 4.80
C PRO A 67 11.43 20.34 3.28
N ALA A 68 10.76 19.41 2.58
CA ALA A 68 10.80 19.30 1.12
C ALA A 68 10.14 20.47 0.35
N PHE A 69 9.07 21.08 0.88
CA PHE A 69 8.40 22.18 0.19
C PHE A 69 8.99 23.53 0.60
N THR A 70 9.58 24.25 -0.34
CA THR A 70 10.10 25.62 -0.18
C THR A 70 9.43 26.55 -1.17
N SER A 71 9.37 27.85 -0.86
CA SER A 71 8.80 28.87 -1.76
C SER A 71 9.51 28.94 -3.11
N GLN A 72 10.79 28.54 -3.16
CA GLN A 72 11.62 28.52 -4.37
C GLN A 72 11.21 27.38 -5.32
N ASN A 73 10.90 26.20 -4.77
CA ASN A 73 10.62 25.00 -5.56
C ASN A 73 9.11 24.78 -5.78
N ILE A 74 8.25 25.63 -5.22
CA ILE A 74 6.79 25.43 -5.25
C ILE A 74 6.21 25.41 -6.68
N VAL A 75 6.81 26.19 -7.60
CA VAL A 75 6.38 26.28 -9.00
C VAL A 75 6.61 24.95 -9.74
N ALA A 76 7.70 24.25 -9.41
CA ALA A 76 8.03 22.95 -9.99
C ALA A 76 7.13 21.80 -9.50
N LEU A 77 6.38 21.99 -8.40
CA LEU A 77 5.56 20.92 -7.81
C LEU A 77 4.37 20.54 -8.68
N GLY A 78 3.72 21.53 -9.32
CA GLY A 78 2.52 21.30 -10.14
C GLY A 78 2.75 20.27 -11.26
N PRO A 79 3.78 20.47 -12.12
CA PRO A 79 4.15 19.50 -13.14
C PRO A 79 4.49 18.11 -12.58
N LEU A 80 5.18 18.02 -11.44
CA LEU A 80 5.52 16.74 -10.82
C LEU A 80 4.28 16.01 -10.26
N VAL A 81 3.33 16.73 -9.66
CA VAL A 81 2.03 16.17 -9.25
C VAL A 81 1.27 15.62 -10.45
N PHE A 82 1.26 16.36 -11.57
CA PHE A 82 0.64 15.90 -12.81
C PHE A 82 1.29 14.62 -13.35
N ILE A 83 2.62 14.57 -13.42
CA ILE A 83 3.36 13.38 -13.86
C ILE A 83 3.10 12.18 -12.93
N ALA A 84 3.10 12.39 -11.61
CA ALA A 84 2.81 11.34 -10.65
C ALA A 84 1.40 10.75 -10.86
N LEU A 85 0.37 11.60 -11.01
CA LEU A 85 -0.99 11.16 -11.32
C LEU A 85 -1.07 10.42 -12.65
N LEU A 86 -0.34 10.88 -13.67
CA LEU A 86 -0.29 10.24 -14.98
C LEU A 86 0.34 8.84 -14.90
N TYR A 87 1.47 8.68 -14.22
CA TYR A 87 2.11 7.37 -14.05
C TYR A 87 1.25 6.41 -13.25
N GLN A 88 0.57 6.90 -12.22
CA GLN A 88 -0.38 6.12 -11.44
C GLN A 88 -1.57 5.67 -12.29
N ALA A 89 -2.11 6.55 -13.12
CA ALA A 89 -3.19 6.22 -14.05
C ALA A 89 -2.73 5.19 -15.10
N LEU A 90 -1.56 5.37 -15.71
CA LEU A 90 -0.99 4.43 -16.68
C LEU A 90 -0.75 3.05 -16.05
N GLY A 91 -0.15 3.01 -14.85
CA GLY A 91 0.07 1.77 -14.12
C GLY A 91 -1.23 1.04 -13.77
N PHE A 92 -2.28 1.79 -13.39
CA PHE A 92 -3.60 1.23 -13.16
C PHE A 92 -4.23 0.67 -14.44
N VAL A 93 -4.12 1.38 -15.57
CA VAL A 93 -4.60 0.94 -16.88
C VAL A 93 -3.87 -0.32 -17.34
N PHE A 94 -2.55 -0.39 -17.16
CA PHE A 94 -1.78 -1.60 -17.46
C PHE A 94 -2.24 -2.79 -16.63
N ALA A 95 -2.43 -2.62 -15.32
CA ALA A 95 -2.96 -3.69 -14.48
C ALA A 95 -4.37 -4.13 -14.87
N TRP A 96 -5.22 -3.18 -15.27
CA TRP A 96 -6.56 -3.48 -15.75
C TRP A 96 -6.52 -4.33 -17.04
N PHE A 97 -5.67 -3.97 -18.01
CA PHE A 97 -5.46 -4.79 -19.20
C PHE A 97 -4.86 -6.16 -18.87
N ILE A 98 -3.87 -6.22 -17.97
CA ILE A 98 -3.27 -7.50 -17.55
C ILE A 98 -4.33 -8.42 -16.95
N ARG A 99 -5.22 -7.88 -16.11
CA ARG A 99 -6.33 -8.62 -15.53
C ARG A 99 -7.34 -9.11 -16.57
N LEU A 100 -7.53 -8.35 -17.65
CA LEU A 100 -8.40 -8.74 -18.76
C LEU A 100 -7.80 -9.90 -19.56
N PHE A 101 -6.52 -9.80 -19.96
CA PHE A 101 -5.87 -10.78 -20.84
C PHE A 101 -5.33 -12.01 -20.12
N PHE A 102 -4.84 -11.87 -18.90
CA PHE A 102 -4.14 -12.93 -18.16
C PHE A 102 -4.87 -13.32 -16.89
N TYR A 103 -4.70 -14.57 -16.50
CA TYR A 103 -5.21 -15.09 -15.24
C TYR A 103 -4.57 -14.39 -14.05
N VAL A 104 -5.41 -14.00 -13.10
CA VAL A 104 -5.03 -13.46 -11.79
C VAL A 104 -5.81 -14.28 -10.74
N PRO A 105 -5.18 -14.68 -9.63
CA PRO A 105 -5.88 -15.43 -8.58
C PRO A 105 -7.11 -14.68 -8.05
N ALA A 106 -8.19 -15.39 -7.72
CA ALA A 106 -9.44 -14.78 -7.25
C ALA A 106 -9.23 -13.83 -6.05
N ARG A 107 -8.32 -14.19 -5.14
CA ARG A 107 -7.96 -13.42 -3.92
C ARG A 107 -7.01 -12.25 -4.18
N PHE A 108 -6.61 -12.00 -5.42
CA PHE A 108 -5.70 -10.92 -5.80
C PHE A 108 -6.20 -10.08 -6.99
N GLN A 109 -7.47 -10.22 -7.36
CA GLN A 109 -8.08 -9.54 -8.50
C GLN A 109 -8.08 -8.02 -8.42
N ARG A 110 -8.15 -7.44 -7.21
CA ARG A 110 -8.13 -5.98 -7.00
C ARG A 110 -6.78 -5.53 -6.45
N GLY A 111 -6.10 -6.43 -5.73
CA GLY A 111 -4.70 -6.29 -5.34
C GLY A 111 -3.79 -6.08 -6.54
N VAL A 112 -4.03 -6.75 -7.67
CA VAL A 112 -3.25 -6.53 -8.91
C VAL A 112 -3.42 -5.12 -9.48
N LEU A 113 -4.63 -4.53 -9.37
CA LEU A 113 -4.89 -3.15 -9.81
C LEU A 113 -4.16 -2.14 -8.94
N LEU A 114 -4.19 -2.36 -7.62
CA LEU A 114 -3.43 -1.55 -6.67
C LEU A 114 -1.91 -1.69 -6.94
N ALA A 115 -1.45 -2.91 -7.22
CA ALA A 115 -0.06 -3.19 -7.52
C ALA A 115 0.44 -2.47 -8.79
N GLY A 116 -0.41 -2.38 -9.81
CA GLY A 116 -0.10 -1.61 -11.02
C GLY A 116 -0.05 -0.12 -10.78
N GLY A 117 -1.07 0.45 -10.12
CA GLY A 117 -1.20 1.89 -9.94
C GLY A 117 -0.23 2.50 -8.93
N TRP A 118 0.06 1.81 -7.83
CA TRP A 118 0.88 2.38 -6.74
C TRP A 118 2.33 1.88 -6.83
N ASN A 119 3.19 2.78 -7.28
CA ASN A 119 4.63 2.59 -7.42
C ASN A 119 5.36 2.86 -6.09
N ASN A 120 6.51 2.22 -5.89
CA ASN A 120 7.31 2.37 -4.69
C ASN A 120 8.13 3.68 -4.72
N TRP A 121 7.47 4.83 -4.62
CA TRP A 121 8.14 6.15 -4.54
C TRP A 121 8.69 6.48 -3.14
N GLY A 122 8.73 5.50 -2.25
CA GLY A 122 9.36 5.63 -0.94
C GLY A 122 10.85 5.30 -1.03
N ASP A 123 11.27 4.32 -0.26
CA ASP A 123 12.65 4.28 0.25
C ASP A 123 13.70 3.79 -0.75
N VAL A 124 13.27 2.97 -1.70
CA VAL A 124 14.16 2.42 -2.75
C VAL A 124 14.66 3.52 -3.68
N PRO A 125 13.78 4.31 -4.33
CA PRO A 125 14.24 5.40 -5.17
C PRO A 125 14.92 6.51 -4.38
N VAL A 126 14.52 6.82 -3.14
CA VAL A 126 15.21 7.82 -2.32
C VAL A 126 16.70 7.48 -2.23
N ALA A 127 17.03 6.26 -1.80
CA ALA A 127 18.42 5.87 -1.56
C ALA A 127 19.25 5.88 -2.85
N VAL A 128 18.69 5.43 -3.97
CA VAL A 128 19.42 5.42 -5.24
C VAL A 128 19.52 6.83 -5.83
N LEU A 129 18.47 7.63 -5.74
CA LEU A 129 18.44 9.01 -6.23
C LEU A 129 19.52 9.84 -5.53
N MET A 130 19.55 9.81 -4.20
CA MET A 130 20.58 10.46 -3.38
C MET A 130 21.99 10.03 -3.76
N SER A 131 22.19 8.72 -4.01
CA SER A 131 23.50 8.20 -4.37
C SER A 131 23.96 8.60 -5.77
N ILE A 132 23.04 8.90 -6.69
CA ILE A 132 23.35 9.35 -8.05
C ILE A 132 23.57 10.86 -8.07
N THR A 133 22.72 11.63 -7.39
CA THR A 133 22.78 13.11 -7.38
C THR A 133 23.91 13.66 -6.52
N SER A 134 24.52 12.83 -5.68
CA SER A 134 25.75 13.15 -4.93
C SER A 134 27.03 12.98 -5.76
N GLN A 135 26.92 12.66 -7.05
CA GLN A 135 28.07 12.44 -7.93
C GLN A 135 27.97 13.27 -9.22
N ALA A 136 29.12 13.56 -9.82
CA ALA A 136 29.17 14.14 -11.15
C ALA A 136 28.37 13.25 -12.13
N PRO A 137 27.58 13.82 -13.05
CA PRO A 137 27.57 15.22 -13.48
C PRO A 137 26.66 16.17 -12.66
N PHE A 138 26.02 15.69 -11.60
CA PHE A 138 25.24 16.53 -10.67
C PHE A 138 26.16 17.24 -9.66
N THR A 139 25.67 18.34 -9.11
CA THR A 139 26.36 19.14 -8.09
C THR A 139 25.95 18.65 -6.69
N PRO A 140 26.84 18.00 -5.92
CA PRO A 140 26.46 17.31 -4.69
C PRO A 140 25.85 18.21 -3.60
N SER A 141 26.28 19.48 -3.52
CA SER A 141 25.82 20.41 -2.47
C SER A 141 24.40 20.94 -2.68
N THR A 142 23.87 20.88 -3.89
CA THR A 142 22.55 21.46 -4.24
C THR A 142 21.58 20.42 -4.78
N ASP A 143 22.04 19.57 -5.69
CA ASP A 143 21.18 18.73 -6.51
C ASP A 143 20.61 17.56 -5.72
N GLU A 144 21.32 17.10 -4.69
CA GLU A 144 20.85 16.08 -3.76
C GLU A 144 19.60 16.56 -3.00
N ALA A 145 19.63 17.77 -2.43
CA ALA A 145 18.49 18.34 -1.72
C ALA A 145 17.31 18.63 -2.67
N LEU A 146 17.58 19.12 -3.88
CA LEU A 146 16.57 19.34 -4.92
C LEU A 146 15.91 18.04 -5.35
N ALA A 147 16.67 16.95 -5.45
CA ALA A 147 16.12 15.65 -5.85
C ALA A 147 15.12 15.11 -4.81
N ILE A 148 15.40 15.27 -3.52
CA ILE A 148 14.44 14.94 -2.45
C ILE A 148 13.20 15.84 -2.56
N ALA A 149 13.39 17.14 -2.80
CA ALA A 149 12.27 18.08 -2.95
C ALA A 149 11.36 17.70 -4.13
N TYR A 150 11.93 17.26 -5.26
CA TYR A 150 11.18 16.81 -6.43
C TYR A 150 10.56 15.42 -6.28
N LEU A 151 11.07 14.60 -5.37
CA LEU A 151 10.44 13.34 -4.98
C LEU A 151 9.20 13.54 -4.10
N ALA A 152 9.18 14.55 -3.23
CA ALA A 152 8.10 14.76 -2.27
C ALA A 152 6.69 14.88 -2.89
N PRO A 153 6.46 15.53 -4.05
CA PRO A 153 5.20 15.48 -4.78
C PRO A 153 4.71 14.08 -5.12
N PHE A 154 5.60 13.17 -5.50
CA PHE A 154 5.24 11.79 -5.80
C PHE A 154 4.78 11.06 -4.53
N ILE A 155 5.54 11.19 -3.43
CA ILE A 155 5.16 10.66 -2.11
C ILE A 155 3.80 11.23 -1.69
N LEU A 156 3.59 12.53 -1.87
CA LEU A 156 2.32 13.18 -1.55
C LEU A 156 1.16 12.58 -2.34
N VAL A 157 1.26 12.52 -3.67
CA VAL A 157 0.24 11.92 -4.54
C VAL A 157 -0.04 10.47 -4.16
N TYR A 158 1.02 9.70 -3.91
CA TYR A 158 0.92 8.31 -3.49
C TYR A 158 0.07 8.15 -2.22
N PHE A 159 0.39 8.90 -1.15
CA PHE A 159 -0.32 8.72 0.12
C PHE A 159 -1.71 9.34 0.11
N VAL A 160 -1.93 10.47 -0.59
CA VAL A 160 -3.26 11.09 -0.75
C VAL A 160 -4.21 10.14 -1.50
N THR A 161 -3.72 9.54 -2.59
CA THR A 161 -4.53 8.61 -3.39
C THR A 161 -4.75 7.28 -2.67
N LEU A 162 -3.75 6.82 -1.91
CA LEU A 162 -3.83 5.54 -1.22
C LEU A 162 -4.81 5.59 -0.04
N PHE A 163 -4.69 6.60 0.84
CA PHE A 163 -5.43 6.67 2.10
C PHE A 163 -6.70 7.54 2.00
N PRO A 164 -6.65 8.89 1.91
CA PRO A 164 -7.83 9.74 1.78
C PRO A 164 -8.78 9.34 0.64
N MET A 165 -8.24 9.10 -0.57
CA MET A 165 -9.08 8.74 -1.72
C MET A 165 -9.50 7.26 -1.70
N GLY A 166 -9.06 6.49 -0.70
CA GLY A 166 -9.50 5.12 -0.49
C GLY A 166 -8.93 4.09 -1.46
N GLY A 167 -7.75 4.35 -2.05
CA GLY A 167 -7.02 3.37 -2.85
C GLY A 167 -6.86 2.03 -2.11
N PHE A 168 -6.49 2.04 -0.83
CA PHE A 168 -6.37 0.81 -0.03
C PHE A 168 -7.69 0.03 0.08
N ARG A 169 -8.85 0.69 -0.02
CA ARG A 169 -10.17 0.02 0.02
C ARG A 169 -10.40 -0.86 -1.20
N ILE A 170 -9.69 -0.61 -2.31
CA ILE A 170 -9.71 -1.48 -3.49
C ILE A 170 -9.16 -2.86 -3.14
N LEU A 171 -8.04 -2.91 -2.41
CA LEU A 171 -7.42 -4.14 -1.90
C LEU A 171 -8.34 -4.87 -0.90
N LEU A 172 -8.96 -4.15 0.04
CA LEU A 172 -9.83 -4.77 1.05
C LEU A 172 -10.98 -5.60 0.47
N LYS A 173 -11.39 -5.28 -0.76
CA LYS A 173 -12.47 -5.98 -1.42
C LYS A 173 -12.11 -7.41 -1.83
N ASP A 174 -10.83 -7.75 -1.91
CA ASP A 174 -10.38 -9.13 -2.17
C ASP A 174 -10.54 -10.04 -0.94
N PHE A 175 -10.70 -9.48 0.25
CA PHE A 175 -10.87 -10.21 1.52
C PHE A 175 -12.31 -10.29 2.00
N LYS A 176 -13.28 -9.88 1.17
CA LYS A 176 -14.71 -9.81 1.59
C LYS A 176 -15.36 -11.18 1.72
N ASP A 177 -14.94 -12.14 0.93
CA ASP A 177 -15.52 -13.48 0.91
C ASP A 177 -14.42 -14.50 1.25
N PRO A 178 -14.36 -14.96 2.50
CA PRO A 178 -13.33 -15.88 2.97
C PRO A 178 -13.46 -17.28 2.37
N LEU A 179 -14.61 -17.62 1.78
CA LEU A 179 -14.88 -18.90 1.15
C LEU A 179 -14.65 -18.89 -0.36
N MET A 180 -14.15 -17.78 -0.94
CA MET A 180 -13.76 -17.76 -2.35
C MET A 180 -12.68 -18.81 -2.61
N GLU A 181 -13.06 -19.84 -3.36
CA GLU A 181 -12.18 -20.83 -3.94
C GLU A 181 -11.70 -20.35 -5.32
N ASP A 182 -10.47 -20.72 -5.67
CA ASP A 182 -9.87 -20.35 -6.95
C ASP A 182 -10.38 -21.32 -8.01
N GLU A 183 -11.48 -20.97 -8.70
CA GLU A 183 -12.09 -21.77 -9.76
C GLU A 183 -11.21 -21.92 -11.02
N GLY A 184 -10.04 -21.27 -11.05
CA GLY A 184 -9.11 -21.30 -12.17
C GLY A 184 -9.44 -20.27 -13.26
N ASP A 185 -8.82 -20.43 -14.44
CA ASP A 185 -8.94 -19.47 -15.52
C ASP A 185 -10.32 -19.57 -16.22
N THR A 186 -11.19 -18.59 -15.97
CA THR A 186 -12.52 -18.43 -16.61
C THR A 186 -12.48 -18.02 -18.10
N GLY A 187 -11.30 -17.70 -18.62
CA GLY A 187 -11.04 -17.31 -20.01
C GLY A 187 -11.30 -15.82 -20.30
N PHE A 188 -10.62 -15.30 -21.34
CA PHE A 188 -10.72 -13.90 -21.77
C PHE A 188 -12.16 -13.43 -22.01
N ARG A 189 -12.99 -14.26 -22.66
CA ARG A 189 -14.39 -13.90 -23.00
C ARG A 189 -15.27 -13.70 -21.76
N ALA A 190 -15.04 -14.48 -20.70
CA ALA A 190 -15.78 -14.33 -19.44
C ALA A 190 -15.36 -13.03 -18.74
N ARG A 191 -14.06 -12.79 -18.60
CA ARG A 191 -13.53 -11.55 -18.00
C ARG A 191 -13.99 -10.30 -18.73
N LEU A 192 -13.99 -10.33 -20.07
CA LEU A 192 -14.50 -9.23 -20.88
C LEU A 192 -16.00 -9.00 -20.64
N ARG A 193 -16.79 -10.07 -20.54
CA ARG A 193 -18.22 -9.98 -20.21
C ARG A 193 -18.43 -9.36 -18.82
N ASP A 194 -17.68 -9.81 -17.82
CA ASP A 194 -17.78 -9.30 -16.44
C ASP A 194 -17.43 -7.81 -16.36
N GLU A 195 -16.38 -7.38 -17.08
CA GLU A 195 -16.02 -5.97 -17.22
C GLU A 195 -17.11 -5.19 -17.94
N MET A 196 -17.61 -5.68 -19.07
CA MET A 196 -18.70 -5.03 -19.80
C MET A 196 -19.97 -4.89 -18.96
N ASP A 197 -20.33 -5.92 -18.19
CA ASP A 197 -21.48 -5.89 -17.28
C ASP A 197 -21.26 -4.91 -16.14
N PHE A 198 -20.05 -4.84 -15.58
CA PHE A 198 -19.67 -3.83 -14.60
C PHE A 198 -19.81 -2.41 -15.17
N PHE A 199 -19.26 -2.13 -16.36
CA PHE A 199 -19.36 -0.83 -17.01
C PHE A 199 -20.81 -0.49 -17.38
N ARG A 200 -21.58 -1.43 -17.94
CA ARG A 200 -23.00 -1.24 -18.26
C ARG A 200 -23.80 -0.87 -17.01
N ASN A 201 -23.57 -1.56 -15.90
CA ASN A 201 -24.22 -1.28 -14.63
C ASN A 201 -23.76 0.06 -14.02
N PHE A 202 -22.50 0.43 -14.20
CA PHE A 202 -21.96 1.72 -13.78
C PHE A 202 -22.61 2.88 -14.57
N PHE A 203 -22.64 2.80 -15.90
CA PHE A 203 -23.26 3.81 -16.76
C PHE A 203 -24.78 3.91 -16.55
N ARG A 204 -25.48 2.78 -16.32
CA ARG A 204 -26.92 2.78 -16.00
C ARG A 204 -27.23 3.46 -14.66
N ARG A 205 -26.28 3.48 -13.73
CA ARG A 205 -26.40 4.15 -12.42
C ARG A 205 -26.02 5.63 -12.44
N LEU A 206 -25.47 6.15 -13.55
CA LEU A 206 -25.23 7.58 -13.68
C LEU A 206 -26.59 8.30 -13.89
N PRO A 207 -26.97 9.24 -13.01
CA PRO A 207 -28.29 9.88 -13.05
C PRO A 207 -28.50 10.76 -14.30
N PHE A 208 -27.47 11.00 -15.11
CA PHE A 208 -27.54 11.89 -16.27
C PHE A 208 -28.06 11.22 -17.56
N LEU A 209 -28.17 9.88 -17.60
CA LEU A 209 -28.56 9.13 -18.81
C LEU A 209 -29.88 8.35 -18.67
N SER A 210 -30.49 8.27 -17.48
CA SER A 210 -31.83 7.69 -17.32
C SER A 210 -32.93 8.71 -17.63
N ARG A 211 -33.06 9.09 -18.90
CA ARG A 211 -34.35 9.55 -19.43
C ARG A 211 -35.11 8.27 -19.82
N LYS A 212 -36.09 7.85 -19.01
CA LYS A 212 -37.06 6.84 -19.46
C LYS A 212 -37.69 7.36 -20.77
N PRO A 213 -37.74 6.59 -21.86
CA PRO A 213 -38.64 6.92 -22.95
C PRO A 213 -40.07 6.84 -22.39
N VAL A 214 -40.81 7.94 -22.49
CA VAL A 214 -42.24 7.98 -22.24
C VAL A 214 -42.88 7.17 -23.37
N GLY A 215 -43.38 5.98 -23.05
CA GLY A 215 -44.29 5.25 -23.94
C GLY A 215 -45.66 5.95 -23.95
N PRO A 216 -46.46 5.80 -25.03
CA PRO A 216 -47.80 6.38 -25.10
C PRO A 216 -48.73 5.74 -24.05
N PRO A 217 -49.83 6.42 -23.67
CA PRO A 217 -50.75 5.90 -22.67
C PRO A 217 -51.47 4.67 -23.23
N GLU A 218 -51.39 3.54 -22.51
CA GLU A 218 -52.28 2.40 -22.72
C GLU A 218 -53.50 2.59 -21.80
N ASP A 219 -54.67 2.52 -22.41
CA ASP A 219 -55.98 2.77 -21.81
C ASP A 219 -56.26 1.82 -20.64
N GLU A 220 -56.77 2.41 -19.56
CA GLU A 220 -57.39 1.69 -18.46
C GLU A 220 -58.71 1.06 -18.93
N SER A 221 -58.84 -0.26 -18.82
CA SER A 221 -60.13 -0.92 -18.75
C SER A 221 -60.16 -1.85 -17.56
N GLU A 222 -60.93 -1.45 -16.54
CA GLU A 222 -61.36 -2.25 -15.41
C GLU A 222 -62.09 -3.53 -15.87
N GLY A 223 -61.87 -4.62 -15.15
CA GLY A 223 -62.54 -5.90 -15.37
C GLY A 223 -62.31 -6.84 -14.20
N SER A 224 -63.02 -6.58 -13.10
CA SER A 224 -63.15 -7.47 -11.95
C SER A 224 -63.98 -8.69 -12.34
N GLU A 225 -63.48 -9.91 -12.15
CA GLU A 225 -64.34 -11.09 -11.96
C GLU A 225 -63.66 -12.18 -11.12
N LYS A 226 -64.38 -12.58 -10.07
CA LYS A 226 -64.12 -13.71 -9.18
C LYS A 226 -64.70 -15.00 -9.75
N ASN A 227 -64.29 -16.11 -9.14
CA ASN A 227 -64.81 -17.51 -9.16
C ASN A 227 -63.96 -18.44 -10.04
N GLY A 228 -63.64 -19.68 -9.63
CA GLY A 228 -64.07 -20.47 -8.50
C GLY A 228 -63.21 -21.74 -8.39
N ALA A 229 -63.36 -22.42 -7.26
CA ALA A 229 -62.62 -23.61 -6.85
C ALA A 229 -62.86 -24.85 -7.74
N THR A 230 -61.89 -25.78 -7.74
CA THR A 230 -62.21 -27.22 -7.70
C THR A 230 -61.10 -27.96 -6.95
N GLU A 231 -61.51 -28.59 -5.86
CA GLU A 231 -60.78 -29.56 -5.05
C GLU A 231 -60.73 -30.93 -5.76
N THR A 232 -59.64 -31.67 -5.58
CA THR A 232 -59.72 -33.13 -5.44
C THR A 232 -58.67 -33.59 -4.44
N ALA A 233 -59.15 -34.21 -3.37
CA ALA A 233 -58.41 -34.81 -2.27
C ALA A 233 -58.06 -36.28 -2.56
N HIS A 234 -56.92 -36.75 -2.06
CA HIS A 234 -56.73 -38.13 -1.60
C HIS A 234 -55.56 -38.21 -0.61
N GLU A 235 -55.86 -38.68 0.60
CA GLU A 235 -54.98 -39.24 1.66
C GLU A 235 -55.55 -40.63 2.02
N PRO A 236 -54.88 -41.56 2.78
CA PRO A 236 -53.82 -41.37 3.79
C PRO A 236 -52.61 -42.37 3.82
N THR A 237 -51.45 -41.87 4.34
CA THR A 237 -50.37 -42.39 5.27
C THR A 237 -50.02 -43.90 5.50
N PRO A 238 -48.92 -44.29 6.24
CA PRO A 238 -47.76 -43.55 6.85
C PRO A 238 -46.33 -44.22 6.75
N GLU A 239 -45.35 -43.58 7.44
CA GLU A 239 -44.01 -44.06 7.97
C GLU A 239 -42.77 -43.71 7.11
N GLU A 240 -41.66 -43.09 7.58
CA GLU A 240 -41.23 -42.51 8.88
C GLU A 240 -39.89 -41.70 8.68
N GLU A 241 -39.56 -40.82 9.65
CA GLU A 241 -38.27 -40.13 9.98
C GLU A 241 -37.82 -38.93 9.10
N LEU A 242 -37.91 -37.63 9.45
CA LEU A 242 -37.66 -36.81 10.66
C LEU A 242 -36.18 -36.49 10.95
N HIS A 243 -35.76 -35.23 10.72
CA HIS A 243 -35.11 -34.31 11.69
C HIS A 243 -34.47 -33.04 11.04
N PRO A 244 -34.24 -31.94 11.79
CA PRO A 244 -34.69 -30.59 11.41
C PRO A 244 -33.59 -29.51 11.36
N HIS A 245 -33.98 -28.32 10.86
CA HIS A 245 -33.30 -27.03 11.06
C HIS A 245 -33.25 -26.62 12.54
N PRO A 246 -32.14 -26.00 12.99
CA PRO A 246 -32.23 -24.82 13.87
C PRO A 246 -31.09 -23.82 13.55
N GLU A 247 -31.00 -22.59 14.04
CA GLU A 247 -31.89 -21.59 14.63
C GLU A 247 -31.10 -20.27 14.56
N ARG A 248 -31.81 -19.17 14.39
CA ARG A 248 -31.26 -17.82 14.29
C ARG A 248 -30.97 -17.29 15.71
N TYR A 249 -29.72 -17.36 16.18
CA TYR A 249 -29.31 -16.73 17.44
C TYR A 249 -28.90 -15.25 17.24
N LEU A 250 -29.68 -14.36 17.83
CA LEU A 250 -29.27 -12.98 18.17
C LEU A 250 -28.67 -13.02 19.58
N PRO A 251 -27.54 -12.35 19.87
CA PRO A 251 -27.17 -12.08 21.26
C PRO A 251 -27.69 -10.72 21.71
N GLU A 252 -28.29 -10.75 22.90
CA GLU A 252 -28.79 -9.66 23.72
C GLU A 252 -27.76 -8.57 24.03
N ARG A 253 -28.29 -7.36 24.21
CA ARG A 253 -27.57 -6.14 24.51
C ARG A 253 -27.58 -5.93 26.03
N GLU A 254 -26.51 -6.35 26.70
CA GLU A 254 -26.25 -5.95 28.09
C GLU A 254 -25.31 -4.74 28.12
N THR A 255 -25.81 -3.66 28.71
CA THR A 255 -25.07 -2.44 29.02
C THR A 255 -24.58 -2.53 30.46
N GLU A 256 -23.26 -2.50 30.70
CA GLU A 256 -22.66 -1.81 31.85
C GLU A 256 -21.19 -1.44 31.56
N PRO A 257 -20.70 -0.28 32.08
CA PRO A 257 -19.39 0.27 31.74
C PRO A 257 -18.34 -0.23 32.73
N HIS A 258 -17.06 -0.46 32.36
CA HIS A 258 -15.93 -0.27 33.29
C HIS A 258 -14.53 -0.25 32.65
N ARG A 259 -13.86 0.88 32.92
CA ARG A 259 -12.43 1.15 33.20
C ARG A 259 -11.32 0.29 32.56
N ARG A 260 -10.44 0.99 31.84
CA ARG A 260 -9.06 0.58 31.55
C ARG A 260 -8.27 0.47 32.85
N HIS A 261 -7.63 -0.67 33.10
CA HIS A 261 -6.56 -0.78 34.08
C HIS A 261 -5.34 -1.40 33.41
N VAL A 262 -4.20 -0.71 33.53
CA VAL A 262 -2.86 -1.22 33.24
C VAL A 262 -2.24 -1.38 34.62
N THR A 263 -1.96 -2.60 35.05
CA THR A 263 -1.26 -2.83 36.32
C THR A 263 0.22 -3.00 36.01
N PHE A 264 0.98 -1.94 36.30
CA PHE A 264 2.38 -2.05 36.68
C PHE A 264 2.39 -2.17 38.22
N LEU A 265 3.08 -3.17 38.78
CA LEU A 265 3.40 -3.22 40.20
C LEU A 265 4.80 -2.64 40.40
N PRO A 266 4.99 -1.59 41.24
CA PRO A 266 6.30 -1.18 41.72
C PRO A 266 6.47 -1.42 43.24
N ASP A 267 7.63 -2.01 43.58
CA ASP A 267 8.53 -1.79 44.73
C ASP A 267 7.98 -1.89 46.18
N GLU A 268 8.67 -2.38 47.22
CA GLU A 268 10.10 -2.59 47.49
C GLU A 268 10.22 -3.43 48.80
N SER A 269 11.37 -4.08 49.03
CA SER A 269 12.05 -4.28 50.33
C SER A 269 12.61 -5.70 50.60
N THR A 270 13.93 -5.78 50.42
CA THR A 270 14.95 -6.31 51.36
C THR A 270 15.25 -7.82 51.45
N ALA A 271 16.56 -8.07 51.22
CA ALA A 271 17.43 -9.16 51.70
C ALA A 271 17.35 -10.56 51.02
N ALA A 272 18.48 -10.93 50.40
CA ALA A 272 18.88 -12.32 50.20
C ALA A 272 19.14 -13.01 51.55
N PRO A 273 19.02 -14.35 51.67
CA PRO A 273 20.14 -15.20 51.23
C PRO A 273 19.76 -16.52 50.55
N THR A 274 20.73 -16.97 49.77
CA THR A 274 21.04 -18.30 49.24
C THR A 274 20.48 -19.49 50.02
N HIS A 275 19.80 -20.42 49.33
CA HIS A 275 19.92 -21.86 49.60
C HIS A 275 19.76 -22.65 48.29
N ALA A 276 20.85 -23.30 47.88
CA ALA A 276 20.84 -24.33 46.85
C ALA A 276 20.30 -25.63 47.46
N GLY A 277 19.36 -26.27 46.76
CA GLY A 277 18.85 -27.62 47.06
C GLY A 277 18.65 -28.38 45.75
N PRO A 278 18.89 -29.71 45.72
CA PRO A 278 19.46 -30.37 44.55
C PRO A 278 18.42 -30.78 43.50
N PHE A 279 18.91 -30.86 42.26
CA PHE A 279 18.32 -31.66 41.19
C PHE A 279 18.07 -33.09 41.67
N SER A 280 16.81 -33.55 41.53
CA SER A 280 16.48 -34.96 41.51
C SER A 280 16.12 -35.35 40.08
N GLN A 281 17.05 -36.04 39.42
CA GLN A 281 16.76 -36.91 38.29
C GLN A 281 16.00 -38.13 38.83
N ASN A 282 14.90 -38.53 38.17
CA ASN A 282 14.70 -39.89 37.67
C ASN A 282 13.36 -40.01 36.94
N ASP A 283 13.51 -40.37 35.67
CA ASP A 283 12.76 -41.38 34.93
C ASP A 283 11.32 -41.16 34.43
N THR A 284 11.26 -41.34 33.10
CA THR A 284 10.32 -42.17 32.33
C THR A 284 9.04 -41.56 31.74
N THR A 285 9.16 -41.34 30.43
CA THR A 285 8.30 -41.89 29.36
C THR A 285 7.00 -41.17 28.99
N LEU A 286 6.98 -40.80 27.70
CA LEU A 286 5.83 -40.50 26.85
C LEU A 286 4.68 -41.50 27.01
N THR A 287 3.53 -41.03 27.50
CA THR A 287 2.19 -41.53 27.11
C THR A 287 1.15 -40.46 27.44
N GLY A 288 0.33 -40.07 26.45
CA GLY A 288 -0.88 -39.28 26.66
C GLY A 288 -0.90 -37.93 25.96
N LEU A 289 -0.94 -37.92 24.62
CA LEU A 289 -1.62 -36.84 23.90
C LEU A 289 -3.13 -37.10 23.99
N GLU A 290 -3.90 -36.01 24.11
CA GLU A 290 -5.36 -35.91 24.33
C GLU A 290 -5.74 -35.99 25.83
N GLU A 291 -6.41 -35.02 26.47
CA GLU A 291 -7.26 -33.90 26.06
C GLU A 291 -7.09 -32.72 27.04
N GLY A 292 -7.36 -31.48 26.60
CA GLY A 292 -7.58 -30.34 27.50
C GLY A 292 -6.64 -29.14 27.34
N GLY A 293 -6.38 -28.70 26.10
CA GLY A 293 -5.75 -27.39 25.88
C GLY A 293 -6.69 -26.26 26.32
N PRO A 294 -6.19 -25.17 26.94
CA PRO A 294 -7.01 -24.00 27.26
C PRO A 294 -7.61 -23.44 25.96
N ARG A 295 -8.94 -23.30 25.95
CA ARG A 295 -9.71 -22.72 24.85
C ARG A 295 -9.05 -21.40 24.43
N LEU A 296 -8.40 -21.41 23.28
CA LEU A 296 -7.95 -20.19 22.59
C LEU A 296 -9.18 -19.29 22.47
N ARG A 297 -9.19 -18.20 23.25
CA ARG A 297 -10.15 -17.13 23.04
C ARG A 297 -9.98 -16.72 21.57
N PRO A 298 -11.05 -16.67 20.77
CA PRO A 298 -10.94 -16.10 19.44
C PRO A 298 -10.32 -14.72 19.61
N ALA A 299 -9.21 -14.49 18.91
CA ALA A 299 -8.59 -13.18 18.85
C ALA A 299 -9.71 -12.17 18.59
N THR A 300 -9.78 -11.12 19.42
CA THR A 300 -10.70 -10.01 19.22
C THR A 300 -10.68 -9.70 17.73
N PRO A 301 -11.83 -9.67 17.03
CA PRO A 301 -11.82 -9.37 15.62
C PRO A 301 -11.04 -8.06 15.48
N PRO A 302 -10.16 -7.95 14.47
CA PRO A 302 -9.51 -6.68 14.19
C PRO A 302 -10.57 -5.60 14.16
N ILE A 303 -10.19 -4.34 14.40
CA ILE A 303 -11.06 -3.22 14.06
C ILE A 303 -11.42 -3.39 12.58
N VAL A 304 -12.58 -4.01 12.33
CA VAL A 304 -13.16 -4.14 11.01
C VAL A 304 -13.54 -2.72 10.71
N ILE A 305 -12.68 -2.03 9.95
CA ILE A 305 -13.04 -0.77 9.32
C ILE A 305 -14.32 -1.07 8.56
N GLY A 306 -15.47 -0.60 9.08
CA GLY A 306 -16.77 -1.03 8.62
C GLY A 306 -16.88 -0.88 7.10
N THR A 307 -16.83 -1.99 6.38
CA THR A 307 -16.94 -2.05 4.91
C THR A 307 -18.39 -2.16 4.45
N GLY A 308 -19.32 -1.69 5.28
CA GLY A 308 -20.72 -1.54 4.93
C GLY A 308 -20.91 -0.41 3.93
N ILE A 309 -20.68 -0.68 2.64
CA ILE A 309 -21.34 0.09 1.58
C ILE A 309 -22.80 -0.36 1.59
N ARG A 310 -23.58 0.12 2.55
CA ARG A 310 -25.04 0.15 2.42
C ARG A 310 -25.35 1.13 1.31
N ASN A 311 -26.13 0.70 0.32
CA ASN A 311 -26.72 1.59 -0.68
C ASN A 311 -27.39 2.75 0.05
N GLY A 312 -26.81 3.95 -0.06
CA GLY A 312 -27.27 5.13 0.65
C GLY A 312 -26.76 6.39 -0.01
N SER A 313 -27.47 7.49 0.25
CA SER A 313 -27.22 8.87 -0.18
C SER A 313 -25.74 9.29 -0.16
N ILE A 314 -25.39 10.36 -0.89
CA ILE A 314 -24.07 11.02 -0.89
C ILE A 314 -23.51 11.17 0.54
N THR A 315 -24.37 11.41 1.54
CA THR A 315 -24.02 11.48 2.96
C THR A 315 -23.38 10.19 3.53
N SER A 316 -23.80 9.01 3.05
CA SER A 316 -23.22 7.71 3.43
C SER A 316 -21.84 7.45 2.83
N ARG A 317 -21.44 8.21 1.79
CA ARG A 317 -20.09 8.17 1.19
C ARG A 317 -19.16 9.21 1.80
N ILE A 318 -19.70 10.37 2.18
CA ILE A 318 -18.95 11.48 2.79
C ILE A 318 -18.50 11.12 4.21
N LEU A 319 -19.36 10.52 5.04
CA LEU A 319 -19.02 10.26 6.44
C LEU A 319 -17.82 9.28 6.61
N PRO A 320 -17.71 8.17 5.87
CA PRO A 320 -16.53 7.31 5.90
C PRO A 320 -15.28 7.96 5.30
N PHE A 321 -15.43 8.92 4.38
CA PHE A 321 -14.33 9.70 3.84
C PHE A 321 -13.77 10.70 4.87
N LEU A 322 -14.66 11.44 5.56
CA LEU A 322 -14.26 12.34 6.64
C LEU A 322 -13.63 11.58 7.81
N ARG A 323 -14.12 10.37 8.12
CA ARG A 323 -13.49 9.51 9.13
C ARG A 323 -12.11 9.01 8.70
N SER A 324 -11.87 8.73 7.42
CA SER A 324 -10.52 8.40 6.95
C SER A 324 -9.56 9.60 6.98
N LEU A 325 -10.05 10.84 6.92
CA LEU A 325 -9.19 12.01 7.14
C LEU A 325 -8.69 12.13 8.59
N LEU A 326 -9.38 11.48 9.55
CA LEU A 326 -8.96 11.39 10.94
C LEU A 326 -7.95 10.25 11.20
N GLU A 327 -7.58 9.47 10.18
CA GLU A 327 -6.51 8.48 10.32
C GLU A 327 -5.17 9.19 10.57
N PRO A 328 -4.26 8.61 11.40
CA PRO A 328 -2.99 9.25 11.77
C PRO A 328 -2.18 9.74 10.57
N ILE A 329 -2.11 8.93 9.51
CA ILE A 329 -1.39 9.25 8.27
C ILE A 329 -1.96 10.51 7.61
N CYS A 330 -3.29 10.60 7.49
CA CYS A 330 -3.97 11.72 6.85
C CYS A 330 -3.81 13.02 7.65
N LEU A 331 -3.99 12.94 8.97
CA LEU A 331 -3.78 14.09 9.86
C LEU A 331 -2.34 14.59 9.79
N THR A 332 -1.37 13.69 9.85
CA THR A 332 0.04 14.05 9.75
C THR A 332 0.37 14.69 8.40
N MET A 333 -0.18 14.19 7.29
CA MET A 333 0.02 14.80 5.98
C MET A 333 -0.58 16.21 5.90
N ILE A 334 -1.81 16.40 6.36
CA ILE A 334 -2.46 17.72 6.35
C ILE A 334 -1.65 18.70 7.18
N CYS A 335 -1.25 18.31 8.40
CA CYS A 335 -0.40 19.13 9.26
C CYS A 335 0.96 19.44 8.62
N ALA A 336 1.63 18.44 8.02
CA ALA A 336 2.93 18.63 7.39
C ALA A 336 2.85 19.60 6.20
N ILE A 337 1.81 19.53 5.37
CA ILE A 337 1.60 20.44 4.24
C ILE A 337 1.34 21.87 4.74
N ILE A 338 0.48 22.03 5.76
CA ILE A 338 0.21 23.36 6.33
C ILE A 338 1.48 23.98 6.91
N ILE A 339 2.26 23.20 7.67
CA ILE A 339 3.54 23.65 8.23
C ILE A 339 4.51 24.02 7.10
N ALA A 340 4.63 23.20 6.06
CA ALA A 340 5.58 23.43 4.98
C ALA A 340 5.24 24.65 4.11
N LEU A 341 3.94 24.94 3.92
CA LEU A 341 3.48 26.06 3.10
C LEU A 341 3.44 27.41 3.82
N VAL A 342 3.40 27.43 5.16
CA VAL A 342 3.38 28.66 5.95
C VAL A 342 4.79 28.92 6.50
N PRO A 343 5.57 29.88 5.94
CA PRO A 343 6.98 30.07 6.30
C PRO A 343 7.22 30.30 7.79
N THR A 344 6.31 31.01 8.47
CA THR A 344 6.39 31.26 9.93
C THR A 344 6.20 29.99 10.76
N LEU A 345 5.35 29.06 10.31
CA LEU A 345 5.20 27.75 10.95
C LEU A 345 6.39 26.86 10.64
N LYS A 346 6.85 26.85 9.38
CA LYS A 346 8.04 26.08 8.97
C LYS A 346 9.28 26.48 9.76
N ALA A 347 9.45 27.78 10.02
CA ALA A 347 10.58 28.34 10.78
C ALA A 347 10.66 27.82 12.22
N LEU A 348 9.59 27.23 12.77
CA LEU A 348 9.64 26.54 14.07
C LEU A 348 10.39 25.20 14.00
N PHE A 349 10.38 24.51 12.86
CA PHE A 349 10.93 23.17 12.69
C PHE A 349 12.28 23.16 11.97
N THR A 350 12.45 24.04 10.99
CA THR A 350 13.67 24.13 10.16
C THR A 350 14.02 25.58 9.90
N PRO A 351 15.30 25.94 9.71
CA PRO A 351 15.68 27.28 9.29
C PRO A 351 15.00 27.67 7.97
N VAL A 352 14.46 28.89 7.91
CA VAL A 352 13.80 29.42 6.70
C VAL A 352 14.34 30.82 6.43
N ASP A 353 14.78 31.06 5.20
CA ASP A 353 15.26 32.38 4.78
C ASP A 353 14.12 33.42 4.88
N GLY A 354 14.44 34.58 5.45
CA GLY A 354 13.51 35.72 5.51
C GLY A 354 12.51 35.70 6.69
N VAL A 355 12.57 34.71 7.58
CA VAL A 355 11.76 34.68 8.81
C VAL A 355 12.68 34.64 10.03
N SER A 356 12.62 35.67 10.88
CA SER A 356 13.33 35.69 12.16
C SER A 356 12.53 34.91 13.21
N MET A 357 13.05 33.76 13.65
CA MET A 357 12.49 32.95 14.73
C MET A 357 13.49 32.90 15.90
N PRO A 358 13.07 33.09 17.16
CA PRO A 358 13.96 32.91 18.30
C PRO A 358 14.47 31.47 18.33
N ASN A 359 15.78 31.29 18.45
CA ASN A 359 16.37 29.96 18.58
C ASN A 359 16.15 29.39 19.99
N ALA A 360 16.10 28.07 20.08
CA ALA A 360 16.21 27.33 21.32
C ALA A 360 17.64 27.46 21.92
N PRO A 361 17.86 27.04 23.18
CA PRO A 361 19.16 27.18 23.86
C PRO A 361 20.35 26.48 23.17
N ASP A 362 20.07 25.55 22.26
CA ASP A 362 21.03 24.81 21.43
C ASP A 362 21.36 25.53 20.09
N GLY A 363 20.73 26.67 19.81
CA GLY A 363 20.89 27.41 18.57
C GLY A 363 20.05 26.89 17.40
N LEU A 364 19.14 25.93 17.63
CA LEU A 364 18.25 25.36 16.61
C LEU A 364 16.84 25.98 16.67
N PRO A 365 16.00 25.75 15.65
CA PRO A 365 14.58 26.13 15.70
C PRO A 365 13.85 25.54 16.91
N PRO A 366 12.87 26.24 17.52
CA PRO A 366 12.23 25.81 18.77
C PRO A 366 11.60 24.41 18.78
N LEU A 367 11.11 23.94 17.64
CA LEU A 367 10.46 22.63 17.46
C LEU A 367 11.30 21.67 16.61
N SER A 368 12.60 21.92 16.45
CA SER A 368 13.53 21.02 15.76
C SER A 368 13.46 19.58 16.32
N PHE A 369 13.36 19.45 17.64
CA PHE A 369 13.24 18.15 18.32
C PHE A 369 12.03 17.32 17.86
N VAL A 370 10.94 17.95 17.41
CA VAL A 370 9.76 17.23 16.88
C VAL A 370 10.11 16.59 15.53
N LEU A 371 10.87 17.32 14.70
CA LEU A 371 11.38 16.80 13.44
C LEU A 371 12.40 15.67 13.67
N ASP A 372 13.22 15.78 14.72
CA ASP A 372 14.18 14.74 15.10
C ASP A 372 13.48 13.46 15.56
N ILE A 373 12.44 13.58 16.42
CA ILE A 373 11.60 12.44 16.82
C ILE A 373 10.94 11.81 15.60
N ALA A 374 10.36 12.61 14.72
CA ALA A 374 9.72 12.13 13.50
C ALA A 374 10.73 11.43 12.56
N THR A 375 11.95 11.94 12.47
CA THR A 375 13.02 11.32 11.67
C THR A 375 13.48 10.00 12.31
N PHE A 376 13.64 9.97 13.63
CA PHE A 376 14.05 8.78 14.37
C PHE A 376 13.07 7.61 14.19
N PHE A 377 11.77 7.84 14.44
CA PHE A 377 10.74 6.82 14.20
C PHE A 377 10.51 6.55 12.71
N GLY A 378 10.60 7.59 11.86
CA GLY A 378 10.43 7.47 10.41
C GLY A 378 11.48 6.56 9.77
N ASN A 379 12.72 6.62 10.24
CA ASN A 379 13.81 5.75 9.76
C ASN A 379 13.55 4.26 10.01
N ALA A 380 12.67 3.90 10.95
CA ALA A 380 12.25 2.52 11.19
C ALA A 380 11.13 2.03 10.24
N SER A 381 10.46 2.94 9.51
CA SER A 381 9.35 2.56 8.62
C SER A 381 9.80 1.64 7.48
N VAL A 382 10.91 1.98 6.83
CA VAL A 382 11.49 1.21 5.72
C VAL A 382 11.91 -0.18 6.15
N PRO A 383 12.78 -0.33 7.19
CA PRO A 383 13.25 -1.65 7.57
C PRO A 383 12.10 -2.55 8.04
N CYS A 384 11.15 -2.02 8.82
CA CYS A 384 9.95 -2.76 9.21
C CYS A 384 9.14 -3.22 7.99
N GLY A 385 8.95 -2.36 6.99
CA GLY A 385 8.25 -2.72 5.75
C GLY A 385 8.97 -3.82 4.96
N LEU A 386 10.31 -3.79 4.90
CA LEU A 386 11.12 -4.82 4.24
C LEU A 386 11.15 -6.14 5.03
N LEU A 387 11.11 -6.10 6.36
CA LEU A 387 10.93 -7.29 7.19
C LEU A 387 9.57 -7.95 6.93
N CYS A 388 8.50 -7.15 6.86
CA CYS A 388 7.16 -7.60 6.46
C CYS A 388 7.17 -8.26 5.06
N LEU A 389 7.84 -7.65 4.08
CA LEU A 389 8.05 -8.22 2.75
C LEU A 389 8.80 -9.56 2.79
N GLY A 390 9.91 -9.64 3.52
CA GLY A 390 10.66 -10.88 3.72
C GLY A 390 9.81 -12.00 4.33
N SER A 391 9.00 -11.66 5.33
CA SER A 391 8.08 -12.61 5.96
C SER A 391 7.00 -13.09 4.98
N ALA A 392 6.53 -12.22 4.08
CA ALA A 392 5.58 -12.59 3.04
C ALA A 392 6.19 -13.56 2.02
N PHE A 393 7.46 -13.37 1.63
CA PHE A 393 8.18 -14.33 0.79
C PHE A 393 8.30 -15.71 1.44
N ALA A 394 8.49 -15.78 2.76
CA ALA A 394 8.60 -17.06 3.47
C ALA A 394 7.31 -17.88 3.46
N ARG A 395 6.15 -17.24 3.24
CA ARG A 395 4.80 -17.81 3.22
C ARG A 395 4.14 -17.76 1.83
N MET A 396 4.90 -17.41 0.80
CA MET A 396 4.43 -17.41 -0.58
C MET A 396 4.21 -18.85 -1.05
N HIS A 397 3.03 -19.13 -1.59
CA HIS A 397 2.67 -20.44 -2.12
C HIS A 397 2.67 -20.38 -3.66
N LEU A 398 3.70 -20.95 -4.30
CA LEU A 398 3.65 -21.20 -5.74
C LEU A 398 3.13 -22.62 -5.99
N PRO A 399 2.11 -22.79 -6.85
CA PRO A 399 1.64 -24.11 -7.21
C PRO A 399 2.78 -24.90 -7.88
N ARG A 400 2.88 -26.18 -7.56
CA ARG A 400 3.79 -27.13 -8.21
C ARG A 400 2.96 -28.03 -9.13
N PRO A 401 3.25 -28.12 -10.43
CA PRO A 401 4.33 -27.46 -11.19
C PRO A 401 4.10 -25.96 -11.45
N ILE A 402 5.19 -25.20 -11.63
CA ILE A 402 5.19 -23.72 -11.71
C ILE A 402 4.36 -23.15 -12.88
N TRP A 403 4.14 -23.94 -13.93
CA TRP A 403 3.29 -23.55 -15.07
C TRP A 403 1.82 -23.38 -14.71
N LYS A 404 1.38 -23.88 -13.55
CA LYS A 404 0.05 -23.61 -12.99
C LYS A 404 -0.05 -22.25 -12.30
N ALA A 405 1.08 -21.59 -12.04
CA ALA A 405 1.08 -20.25 -11.47
C ALA A 405 0.56 -19.25 -12.52
N PRO A 406 0.05 -18.08 -12.10
CA PRO A 406 -0.38 -17.02 -13.00
C PRO A 406 0.81 -16.30 -13.68
N LEU A 407 1.67 -17.06 -14.37
CA LEU A 407 2.92 -16.58 -14.96
C LEU A 407 2.68 -15.46 -15.98
N GLY A 408 1.60 -15.56 -16.77
CA GLY A 408 1.24 -14.56 -17.77
C GLY A 408 1.02 -13.17 -17.16
N SER A 409 0.30 -13.07 -16.05
CA SER A 409 0.05 -11.79 -15.37
C SER A 409 1.27 -11.30 -14.59
N ILE A 410 2.03 -12.21 -13.96
CA ILE A 410 3.28 -11.87 -13.27
C ILE A 410 4.30 -11.26 -14.24
N ILE A 411 4.58 -11.94 -15.36
CA ILE A 411 5.53 -11.48 -16.38
C ILE A 411 5.05 -10.18 -17.03
N SER A 412 3.78 -10.12 -17.42
CA SER A 412 3.22 -8.92 -18.05
C SER A 412 3.25 -7.71 -17.13
N MET A 413 2.99 -7.89 -15.83
CA MET A 413 3.11 -6.82 -14.84
C MET A 413 4.56 -6.33 -14.71
N ALA A 414 5.53 -7.25 -14.65
CA ALA A 414 6.94 -6.90 -14.59
C ALA A 414 7.39 -6.11 -15.82
N VAL A 415 7.01 -6.55 -17.03
CA VAL A 415 7.33 -5.83 -18.28
C VAL A 415 6.62 -4.48 -18.35
N ALA A 416 5.33 -4.42 -18.02
CA ALA A 416 4.56 -3.18 -18.05
C ALA A 416 5.15 -2.11 -17.13
N LYS A 417 5.55 -2.49 -15.92
CA LYS A 417 6.10 -1.55 -14.92
C LYS A 417 7.58 -1.25 -15.11
N MET A 418 8.40 -2.26 -15.41
CA MET A 418 9.86 -2.12 -15.40
C MET A 418 10.46 -1.83 -16.78
N ALA A 419 9.67 -1.91 -17.86
CA ALA A 419 10.13 -1.57 -19.21
C ALA A 419 9.19 -0.56 -19.90
N ILE A 420 7.91 -0.89 -20.06
CA ILE A 420 6.99 -0.06 -20.85
C ILE A 420 6.78 1.32 -20.19
N LEU A 421 6.48 1.34 -18.88
CA LEU A 421 6.25 2.59 -18.15
C LEU A 421 7.50 3.52 -18.18
N PRO A 422 8.74 3.04 -17.93
CA PRO A 422 9.94 3.85 -18.11
C PRO A 422 10.17 4.41 -19.51
N ILE A 423 9.92 3.62 -20.55
CA ILE A 423 10.06 4.09 -21.94
C ILE A 423 9.05 5.21 -22.20
N LEU A 424 7.79 5.03 -21.77
CA LEU A 424 6.78 6.07 -21.88
C LEU A 424 7.11 7.30 -21.05
N ALA A 425 7.69 7.13 -19.86
CA ALA A 425 8.11 8.22 -19.00
C ALA A 425 9.15 9.13 -19.67
N VAL A 426 10.14 8.55 -20.37
CA VAL A 426 11.10 9.32 -21.17
C VAL A 426 10.36 10.17 -22.22
N LEU A 427 9.44 9.57 -22.97
CA LEU A 427 8.67 10.28 -24.00
C LEU A 427 7.78 11.37 -23.41
N ILE A 428 7.10 11.09 -22.30
CA ILE A 428 6.22 12.03 -21.59
C ILE A 428 7.03 13.22 -21.08
N VAL A 429 8.15 12.98 -20.40
CA VAL A 429 8.99 14.05 -19.85
C VAL A 429 9.60 14.88 -20.98
N GLN A 430 10.07 14.26 -22.07
CA GLN A 430 10.55 15.00 -23.24
C GLN A 430 9.45 15.87 -23.86
N ALA A 431 8.23 15.35 -24.01
CA ALA A 431 7.11 16.11 -24.55
C ALA A 431 6.71 17.27 -23.62
N LEU A 432 6.70 17.05 -22.31
CA LEU A 432 6.40 18.09 -21.33
C LEU A 432 7.47 19.18 -21.26
N THR A 433 8.72 18.84 -21.55
CA THR A 433 9.83 19.81 -21.65
C THR A 433 9.77 20.63 -22.93
N PHE A 434 9.67 19.97 -24.10
CA PHE A 434 9.90 20.64 -25.39
C PHE A 434 8.63 21.03 -26.16
N HIS A 435 7.47 20.45 -25.85
CA HIS A 435 6.22 20.73 -26.56
C HIS A 435 5.21 21.53 -25.74
N THR A 436 5.15 21.36 -24.42
CA THR A 436 4.20 22.09 -23.56
C THR A 436 4.85 23.19 -22.72
N GLY A 437 6.18 23.14 -22.52
CA GLY A 437 6.90 24.09 -21.66
C GLY A 437 6.59 23.94 -20.17
N MET A 438 6.00 22.82 -19.74
CA MET A 438 5.65 22.56 -18.34
C MET A 438 6.88 22.24 -17.47
N LEU A 439 7.97 21.77 -18.07
CA LEU A 439 9.23 21.45 -17.39
C LEU A 439 10.35 22.31 -17.98
N ASP A 440 11.14 22.96 -17.13
CA ASP A 440 12.30 23.74 -17.59
C ASP A 440 13.34 22.79 -18.24
N PRO A 441 13.73 23.01 -19.51
CA PRO A 441 14.78 22.25 -20.15
C PRO A 441 16.12 22.26 -19.39
N ASN A 442 16.40 23.32 -18.64
CA ASN A 442 17.64 23.49 -17.88
C ASN A 442 17.63 22.79 -16.52
N ASP A 443 16.45 22.45 -15.99
CA ASP A 443 16.33 21.73 -14.73
C ASP A 443 16.54 20.22 -14.95
N LYS A 444 17.82 19.85 -15.07
CA LYS A 444 18.25 18.46 -15.28
C LYS A 444 17.88 17.57 -14.11
N VAL A 445 17.89 18.08 -12.87
CA VAL A 445 17.54 17.30 -11.68
C VAL A 445 16.06 16.94 -11.72
N LEU A 446 15.19 17.90 -12.00
CA LEU A 446 13.74 17.67 -12.12
C LEU A 446 13.44 16.64 -13.20
N ARG A 447 14.02 16.82 -14.39
CA ARG A 447 13.82 15.90 -15.53
C ARG A 447 14.33 14.50 -15.19
N PHE A 448 15.48 14.39 -14.54
CA PHE A 448 16.04 13.12 -14.08
C PHE A 448 15.11 12.42 -13.09
N VAL A 449 14.69 13.12 -12.03
CA VAL A 449 13.78 12.58 -10.99
C VAL A 449 12.46 12.12 -11.61
N ALA A 450 11.86 12.94 -12.47
CA ALA A 450 10.57 12.63 -13.10
C ALA A 450 10.63 11.38 -13.99
N ILE A 451 11.74 11.12 -14.68
CA ILE A 451 11.92 9.89 -15.46
C ILE A 451 12.24 8.72 -14.53
N PHE A 452 13.19 8.90 -13.61
CA PHE A 452 13.69 7.85 -12.73
C PHE A 452 12.60 7.21 -11.88
N LEU A 453 11.63 7.99 -11.38
CA LEU A 453 10.53 7.49 -10.55
C LEU A 453 9.51 6.64 -11.30
N SER A 454 9.60 6.52 -12.62
CA SER A 454 8.83 5.55 -13.39
C SER A 454 9.40 4.13 -13.32
N ALA A 455 10.68 3.96 -12.98
CA ALA A 455 11.41 2.70 -12.99
C ALA A 455 11.53 2.06 -11.61
N VAL A 456 10.49 2.19 -10.81
CA VAL A 456 10.40 1.56 -9.49
C VAL A 456 9.31 0.49 -9.49
N PRO A 457 9.49 -0.59 -8.69
CA PRO A 457 8.51 -1.66 -8.61
C PRO A 457 7.23 -1.20 -7.90
N THR A 458 6.25 -2.10 -7.83
CA THR A 458 5.06 -1.96 -7.00
C THR A 458 5.44 -1.64 -5.55
N ALA A 459 4.64 -0.80 -4.92
CA ALA A 459 4.89 -0.37 -3.56
C ALA A 459 4.82 -1.50 -2.53
N THR A 460 5.85 -1.57 -1.68
CA THR A 460 5.91 -2.52 -0.56
C THR A 460 4.86 -2.23 0.51
N THR A 461 4.29 -1.02 0.54
CA THR A 461 3.14 -0.67 1.39
C THR A 461 1.97 -1.63 1.23
N GLN A 462 1.75 -2.12 0.01
CA GLN A 462 0.68 -3.06 -0.23
C GLN A 462 0.87 -4.37 0.55
N VAL A 463 2.11 -4.78 0.85
CA VAL A 463 2.38 -6.00 1.62
C VAL A 463 1.86 -5.88 3.03
N TYR A 464 2.29 -4.86 3.78
CA TYR A 464 1.84 -4.72 5.17
C TYR A 464 0.38 -4.28 5.25
N LEU A 465 -0.16 -3.55 4.26
CA LEU A 465 -1.60 -3.33 4.17
C LEU A 465 -2.36 -4.64 4.00
N THR A 466 -1.85 -5.55 3.17
CA THR A 466 -2.45 -6.87 2.98
C THR A 466 -2.37 -7.69 4.26
N GLN A 467 -1.19 -7.78 4.90
CA GLN A 467 -1.00 -8.52 6.16
C GLN A 467 -1.83 -7.94 7.32
N VAL A 468 -2.10 -6.63 7.32
CA VAL A 468 -2.93 -6.00 8.36
C VAL A 468 -4.40 -6.34 8.19
N HIS A 469 -4.88 -6.45 6.95
CA HIS A 469 -6.31 -6.54 6.64
C HIS A 469 -6.77 -7.91 6.16
N SER A 470 -5.86 -8.81 5.77
CA SER A 470 -6.21 -10.19 5.47
C SER A 470 -6.70 -10.89 6.75
N PRO A 471 -7.66 -11.82 6.65
CA PRO A 471 -8.17 -12.57 7.79
C PRO A 471 -7.03 -13.31 8.52
N ASP A 472 -6.14 -13.93 7.75
CA ASP A 472 -5.07 -14.80 8.24
C ASP A 472 -3.77 -14.04 8.58
N GLY A 473 -3.70 -12.74 8.26
CA GLY A 473 -2.48 -11.94 8.39
C GLY A 473 -1.42 -12.23 7.32
N ASP A 474 -1.78 -12.98 6.29
CA ASP A 474 -0.91 -13.41 5.21
C ASP A 474 -1.06 -12.59 3.92
N CYS A 475 -0.09 -12.76 3.03
CA CYS A 475 0.01 -12.09 1.74
C CYS A 475 0.71 -13.03 0.73
N PRO A 476 0.04 -14.09 0.25
CA PRO A 476 0.70 -15.12 -0.55
C PRO A 476 0.91 -14.72 -2.02
N ASP A 477 0.00 -13.93 -2.61
CA ASP A 477 -0.01 -13.67 -4.05
C ASP A 477 0.92 -12.52 -4.48
N LEU A 478 0.84 -11.37 -3.80
CA LEU A 478 1.62 -10.17 -4.14
C LEU A 478 3.15 -10.40 -4.19
N PRO A 479 3.77 -11.18 -3.27
CA PRO A 479 5.20 -11.41 -3.32
C PRO A 479 5.66 -12.04 -4.65
N ALA A 480 4.86 -12.92 -5.25
CA ALA A 480 5.21 -13.54 -6.54
C ALA A 480 5.37 -12.49 -7.66
N TYR A 481 4.53 -11.46 -7.66
CA TYR A 481 4.64 -10.33 -8.60
C TYR A 481 5.86 -9.45 -8.29
N LEU A 482 6.17 -9.25 -7.01
CA LEU A 482 7.29 -8.40 -6.59
C LEU A 482 8.65 -9.02 -6.96
N ILE A 483 8.85 -10.33 -6.78
CA ILE A 483 10.14 -10.98 -7.08
C ILE A 483 10.61 -10.64 -8.49
N LEU A 484 9.74 -10.83 -9.49
CA LEU A 484 10.11 -10.61 -10.88
C LEU A 484 10.37 -9.12 -11.16
N GLN A 485 9.58 -8.21 -10.57
CA GLN A 485 9.81 -6.77 -10.70
C GLN A 485 11.16 -6.35 -10.10
N TYR A 486 11.51 -6.87 -8.91
CA TYR A 486 12.80 -6.59 -8.27
C TYR A 486 13.97 -7.14 -9.09
N ILE A 487 13.85 -8.35 -9.69
CA ILE A 487 14.87 -8.90 -10.60
C ILE A 487 15.04 -8.00 -11.82
N PHE A 488 13.93 -7.60 -12.47
CA PHE A 488 13.98 -6.70 -13.63
C PHE A 488 14.55 -5.33 -13.27
N MET A 489 14.31 -4.83 -12.05
CA MET A 489 14.85 -3.56 -11.58
C MET A 489 16.38 -3.51 -11.61
N PHE A 490 17.06 -4.61 -11.26
CA PHE A 490 18.53 -4.68 -11.30
C PHE A 490 19.12 -4.36 -12.68
N GLY A 491 18.41 -4.71 -13.77
CA GLY A 491 18.84 -4.40 -15.13
C GLY A 491 18.25 -3.09 -15.66
N SER A 492 16.94 -2.92 -15.55
CA SER A 492 16.21 -1.78 -16.14
C SER A 492 16.61 -0.43 -15.55
N MET A 493 16.84 -0.37 -14.23
CA MET A 493 17.13 0.87 -13.54
C MET A 493 18.51 1.46 -13.90
N PRO A 494 19.63 0.70 -13.87
CA PRO A 494 20.91 1.21 -14.37
C PRO A 494 20.88 1.62 -15.85
N ILE A 495 20.20 0.84 -16.71
CA ILE A 495 20.08 1.15 -18.15
C ILE A 495 19.36 2.50 -18.33
N LEU A 496 18.23 2.69 -17.65
CA LEU A 496 17.49 3.95 -17.71
C LEU A 496 18.32 5.11 -17.16
N THR A 497 18.97 4.93 -16.00
CA THR A 497 19.84 5.97 -15.42
C THR A 497 20.93 6.37 -16.40
N ALA A 498 21.65 5.41 -17.00
CA ALA A 498 22.69 5.70 -17.97
C ALA A 498 22.15 6.43 -19.21
N TYR A 499 21.02 5.99 -19.74
CA TYR A 499 20.35 6.64 -20.87
C TYR A 499 19.95 8.09 -20.56
N VAL A 500 19.30 8.32 -19.41
CA VAL A 500 18.83 9.65 -19.04
C VAL A 500 20.00 10.59 -18.74
N LEU A 501 21.07 10.10 -18.11
CA LEU A 501 22.28 10.89 -17.89
C LEU A 501 22.90 11.35 -19.22
N HIS A 502 23.04 10.45 -20.19
CA HIS A 502 23.53 10.78 -21.54
C HIS A 502 22.57 11.73 -22.30
N GLN A 503 21.28 11.72 -21.97
CA GLN A 503 20.31 12.61 -22.60
C GLN A 503 20.33 14.02 -21.99
N LEU A 504 20.68 14.15 -20.70
CA LEU A 504 20.62 15.41 -19.96
C LEU A 504 21.95 16.17 -19.94
N PHE A 505 23.08 15.47 -20.01
CA PHE A 505 24.44 16.01 -19.96
C PHE A 505 25.19 15.64 -21.21
#